data_AF-A0A936UJ51-F1
#
_entry.id   AF-A0A936UJ51-F1
#
_cell.length_a   1.000
_cell.length_b   1.000
_cell.length_c   1.000
_cell.angle_alpha   90.00
_cell.angle_beta   90.00
_cell.angle_gamma   90.00
#
_symmetry.space_group_name_H-M   'P 1'
#
loop_
_entity.id
_entity.type
_entity.pdbx_description
1 polymer ?
#
loop_
_entity_poly.entity_id
_entity_poly.type
_entity_poly.pdbx_seq_one_letter_code
_entity_poly.pdbx_strand_id
1 'polypeptide(L)' 'MKVSVWMSAYNHGKYISQCLDSVLNQKTDFDFEIILGEDCSTDRTREIAIEYKNKIRKNLSSIFRKRISA' A
#
# COMPACT_ATOMS: atom_id res chain seq x y z
N MET A 1 -20.82 1.27 -7.92
CA MET A 1 -19.57 1.91 -8.43
C MET A 1 -18.40 1.23 -7.72
N LYS A 2 -17.25 1.07 -8.36
CA LYS A 2 -16.04 0.52 -7.73
C LYS A 2 -14.91 1.55 -7.87
N VAL A 3 -14.16 1.79 -6.80
CA VAL A 3 -13.05 2.75 -6.77
C VAL A 3 -11.72 2.01 -6.60
N SER A 4 -10.70 2.39 -7.37
CA SER A 4 -9.33 1.91 -7.15
C SER A 4 -8.49 3.06 -6.60
N VAL A 5 -7.96 2.89 -5.39
CA VAL A 5 -7.09 3.87 -4.74
C VAL A 5 -5.64 3.52 -5.07
N TRP A 6 -5.03 4.30 -5.94
CA TRP A 6 -3.62 4.14 -6.28
C TRP A 6 -2.73 4.92 -5.30
N MET A 7 -1.72 4.24 -4.75
CA MET A 7 -0.75 4.82 -3.83
C MET A 7 0.66 4.53 -4.33
N SER A 8 1.52 5.54 -4.37
CA SER A 8 2.96 5.39 -4.61
C SER A 8 3.73 5.66 -3.31
N ALA A 9 4.75 4.86 -3.03
CA ALA A 9 5.57 5.03 -1.83
C ALA A 9 7.06 4.80 -2.11
N TYR A 10 7.88 5.72 -1.59
CA TYR A 10 9.34 5.62 -1.52
C TYR A 10 9.83 6.30 -0.23
N ASN A 11 10.48 5.56 0.66
CA ASN A 11 10.97 6.06 1.96
C ASN A 11 9.90 6.73 2.85
N HIS A 12 8.71 6.13 2.91
CA HIS A 12 7.56 6.58 3.70
C HIS A 12 7.33 5.76 4.97
N GLY A 13 8.35 5.05 5.50
CA GLY A 13 8.17 4.10 6.60
C GLY A 13 7.54 4.71 7.86
N LYS A 14 7.72 6.01 8.08
CA LYS A 14 7.12 6.74 9.20
C LYS A 14 5.60 6.99 9.06
N TYR A 15 5.07 6.98 7.84
CA TYR A 15 3.71 7.48 7.54
C TYR A 15 2.83 6.45 6.82
N ILE A 16 3.44 5.45 6.18
CA ILE A 16 2.71 4.53 5.32
C ILE A 16 1.62 3.74 6.07
N SER A 17 1.85 3.38 7.34
CA SER A 17 0.83 2.71 8.18
C SER A 17 -0.39 3.60 8.40
N GLN A 18 -0.18 4.85 8.84
CA GLN A 18 -1.27 5.81 9.06
C GLN A 18 -2.04 6.08 7.77
N CYS A 19 -1.35 6.17 6.64
CA CYS A 19 -1.98 6.39 5.34
C CYS A 19 -2.87 5.20 4.94
N LEU A 20 -2.35 3.97 5.06
CA LEU A 20 -3.12 2.75 4.79
C LEU A 20 -4.33 2.64 5.72
N ASP A 21 -4.15 2.86 7.03
CA ASP A 21 -5.25 2.85 8.01
C ASP A 21 -6.32 3.90 7.67
N SER A 22 -5.91 5.09 7.22
CA SER A 22 -6.84 6.14 6.83
C SER A 22 -7.73 5.70 5.68
N VAL A 23 -7.17 5.07 4.63
CA VAL A 23 -7.94 4.61 3.47
C VAL A 23 -8.81 3.39 3.82
N LEU A 24 -8.25 2.44 4.57
CA LEU A 24 -8.96 1.20 4.93
C LEU A 24 -10.15 1.43 5.86
N ASN A 25 -10.10 2.46 6.70
CA ASN A 25 -11.17 2.79 7.64
C ASN A 25 -12.23 3.76 7.08
N GLN A 26 -12.16 4.10 5.78
CA GLN A 26 -13.19 4.93 5.16
C GLN A 26 -14.56 4.22 5.19
N LYS A 27 -15.61 4.97 5.52
CA LYS A 27 -16.99 4.51 5.42
C LYS A 27 -17.56 4.98 4.09
N THR A 28 -17.77 4.04 3.18
CA THR A 28 -18.24 4.31 1.81
C THR A 28 -19.43 3.40 1.50
N ASP A 29 -20.26 3.82 0.54
CA ASP A 29 -21.36 3.03 -0.04
C ASP A 29 -20.93 2.31 -1.34
N PHE A 30 -19.64 2.38 -1.67
CA PHE A 30 -19.00 1.70 -2.79
C PHE A 30 -17.85 0.80 -2.32
N ASP A 31 -17.62 -0.27 -3.08
CA ASP A 31 -16.45 -1.13 -2.92
C ASP A 31 -15.19 -0.41 -3.42
N PHE A 32 -14.08 -0.62 -2.73
CA PHE A 32 -12.78 -0.14 -3.20
C PHE A 32 -11.66 -1.16 -3.01
N GLU A 33 -10.61 -0.99 -3.79
CA GLU A 33 -9.35 -1.71 -3.65
C GLU A 33 -8.20 -0.71 -3.53
N ILE A 34 -7.15 -1.10 -2.80
CA ILE A 34 -5.92 -0.31 -2.72
C ILE A 34 -4.88 -0.98 -3.61
N ILE A 35 -4.22 -0.18 -4.46
CA ILE A 35 -3.07 -0.61 -5.26
C ILE A 35 -1.86 0.20 -4.80
N LEU A 36 -0.97 -0.46 -4.06
CA LEU A 36 0.25 0.16 -3.53
C LEU A 36 1.46 -0.19 -4.38
N GLY A 37 2.01 0.81 -5.08
CA GLY A 37 3.28 0.75 -5.78
C GLY A 37 4.43 1.21 -4.88
N GLU A 38 5.32 0.29 -4.52
CA GLU A 38 6.47 0.55 -3.68
C GLU A 38 7.77 0.47 -4.50
N ASP A 39 8.58 1.52 -4.45
CA ASP A 39 9.72 1.75 -5.37
C ASP A 39 11.10 1.52 -4.75
N CYS A 40 11.33 0.33 -4.17
CA CYS A 40 12.63 -0.06 -3.62
C CYS A 40 13.16 0.89 -2.54
N SER A 41 12.29 1.28 -1.62
CA SER A 41 12.62 2.06 -0.44
C SER A 41 13.78 1.41 0.33
N THR A 42 14.62 2.27 0.89
CA THR A 42 15.75 1.87 1.73
C THR A 42 15.40 1.82 3.21
N ASP A 43 14.19 2.22 3.56
CA ASP A 43 13.63 2.14 4.91
C ASP A 43 12.58 1.01 5.02
N ARG A 44 11.83 1.01 6.13
CA ARG A 44 10.82 -0.01 6.43
C ARG A 44 9.52 0.09 5.61
N THR A 45 9.42 0.98 4.62
CA THR A 45 8.19 1.16 3.82
C THR A 45 7.69 -0.16 3.22
N ARG A 46 8.60 -0.92 2.60
CA ARG A 46 8.27 -2.20 1.95
C ARG A 46 7.81 -3.25 2.97
N GLU A 47 8.52 -3.36 4.09
CA GLU A 47 8.18 -4.31 5.15
C GLU A 47 6.76 -4.07 5.65
N ILE A 48 6.43 -2.82 5.98
CA ILE A 48 5.11 -2.42 6.46
C ILE A 48 4.05 -2.70 5.39
N ALA A 49 4.30 -2.37 4.12
CA ALA A 49 3.37 -2.66 3.03
C ALA A 49 3.05 -4.17 2.91
N ILE A 50 4.04 -5.05 3.10
CA ILE A 50 3.87 -6.50 3.10
C ILE A 50 3.07 -6.97 4.32
N GLU A 51 3.33 -6.42 5.51
CA GLU A 51 2.58 -6.72 6.73
C GLU A 51 1.08 -6.42 6.55
N TYR A 52 0.75 -5.26 5.98
CA TYR A 52 -0.64 -4.89 5.67
C TYR A 52 -1.29 -5.82 4.64
N LYS A 53 -0.55 -6.20 3.58
CA LYS A 53 -1.05 -7.14 2.56
C LYS A 53 -1.39 -8.50 3.18
N ASN A 54 -0.55 -8.98 4.09
CA ASN A 54 -0.76 -10.27 4.77
C ASN A 54 -1.91 -10.21 5.78
N LYS A 55 -2.05 -9.09 6.50
CA LYS A 55 -3.17 -8.87 7.44
C LYS A 55 -4.51 -8.75 6.72
N ILE A 56 -4.53 -8.19 5.50
CA ILE A 56 -5.76 -7.81 4.78
C ILE A 56 -5.80 -8.53 3.43
N ARG A 57 -6.09 -9.84 3.50
CA ARG A 57 -6.00 -10.76 2.36
C ARG A 57 -6.90 -10.40 1.15
N LYS A 58 -7.96 -9.58 1.32
CA LYS A 58 -8.96 -9.30 0.27
C LYS A 58 -8.92 -7.89 -0.34
N ASN A 59 -8.42 -6.88 0.37
CA ASN A 59 -8.64 -5.47 -0.03
C ASN A 59 -7.37 -4.70 -0.45
N LEU A 60 -6.19 -5.34 -0.40
CA LEU A 60 -4.92 -4.70 -0.73
C LEU A 60 -4.14 -5.49 -1.78
N SER A 61 -4.03 -4.90 -2.97
CA SER A 61 -3.10 -5.32 -4.02
C SER A 61 -1.80 -4.52 -3.88
N SER A 62 -0.66 -5.19 -3.85
CA SER A 62 0.64 -4.51 -3.74
C SER A 62 1.58 -4.93 -4.86
N ILE A 63 2.22 -3.94 -5.47
CA ILE A 63 3.20 -4.07 -6.54
C ILE A 63 4.55 -3.60 -5.99
N PHE A 64 5.50 -4.52 -5.89
CA PHE A 64 6.85 -4.23 -5.41
C PHE A 64 7.81 -4.23 -6.60
N ARG A 65 8.51 -3.11 -6.83
CA ARG A 65 9.57 -3.07 -7.85
C ARG A 65 10.82 -3.78 -7.35
N LYS A 66 11.60 -4.37 -8.27
CA LYS A 66 12.94 -4.87 -7.95
C LYS A 66 13.95 -3.80 -8.36
N ARG A 67 14.99 -3.61 -7.55
CA ARG A 67 16.10 -2.74 -7.90
C ARG A 67 16.83 -3.39 -9.07
N ILE A 68 16.94 -2.69 -10.20
CA ILE A 68 17.72 -3.17 -11.34
C ILE A 68 19.18 -2.81 -11.03
N SER A 69 20.02 -3.81 -10.85
CA SER A 69 21.47 -3.63 -10.86
C SER A 69 21.90 -3.45 -12.32
N ALA A 70 22.42 -2.27 -12.65
CA ALA A 70 23.16 -2.03 -13.89
C ALA A 70 24.55 -2.68 -13.80
#